data_AF-A0A1Y4DZY5-F1
#
_entry.id   AF-A0A1Y4DZY5-F1
#
_cell.length_a   1.000
_cell.length_b   1.000
_cell.length_c   1.000
_cell.angle_alpha   90.00
_cell.angle_beta   90.00
_cell.angle_gamma   90.00
#
_symmetry.space_group_name_H-M   'P 1'
#
loop_
_entity.id
_entity.type
_entity.pdbx_description
1 polymer ?
#
loop_
_entity_poly.entity_id
_entity_poly.type
_entity_poly.pdbx_seq_one_letter_code
_entity_poly.pdbx_strand_id
1 'polypeptide(L)'
;MPAIKFANILLECNPRSTSYPALYCRSTQPFVRDHVTGEWMLYDAGVFDFTTFFNALSVGKLRRYTSAQRFFLHLQVKGAACTYVQTTADAFSAHPIKLDDTKRELPASDEWQAIDVELTVPSDAVIVGFELATDGPVLIGESYYSVEIDRPLRDVELVLATTTFKKEEFIEANIALIKESIIDSSEDIAQHFTMRVIDNGRTLDAGKLASDRVIISPNDNVGGAGGFTRGMIEAMEQTPRATHILLMDDDVAVSPESIKRTYNLLRLVNDEYAEAFISGAMLNYEIGEELWEDTGFMTKEGTFAPAKPQLRLNKFEDVVFNETFRVPSAITKLNSRYAAWWYCCIPISVIEKNGLPLPYFVRCDDAEYGVRCQPKFMTMNGLCIWHMSFHVRYNAAVERYQTTRNTMIAQCTTGFAPKSDFMREMHNNIRLELKKFGYDNAELVLDAFEDFMKGPDFIATPGMAEKTFMAANRNKEKLVPFDELERQVHAAGLTDFHIADIDRQLVDSDAPRTRLQRLNDLATDNNQRFIVKEGKGYAVIPVIGWAYPAGAIRGKEYLIIIDWYNRMGALRKKDPERYAQISKRYKEDLKAYKRNIKQLRHDYSARRDELTSLAFWKRYLGMDK
;
A
#
# COMPACT_ATOMS: atom_id res chain seq x y z
N MET A 1 2.28 3.41 -37.92
CA MET A 1 2.31 2.82 -36.58
C MET A 1 1.60 3.80 -35.65
N PRO A 2 0.65 3.36 -34.81
CA PRO A 2 0.01 4.30 -33.88
C PRO A 2 1.02 4.75 -32.82
N ALA A 3 1.00 6.04 -32.52
CA ALA A 3 1.70 6.63 -31.39
C ALA A 3 0.67 7.12 -30.37
N ILE A 4 0.93 6.92 -29.09
CA ILE A 4 0.08 7.37 -27.99
C ILE A 4 0.91 8.21 -27.01
N LYS A 5 0.35 9.31 -26.52
CA LYS A 5 0.86 10.03 -25.36
C LYS A 5 0.89 9.07 -24.17
N PHE A 6 2.03 8.89 -23.54
CA PHE A 6 2.21 7.92 -22.46
C PHE A 6 2.32 8.59 -21.09
N ALA A 7 3.18 9.59 -20.97
CA ALA A 7 3.50 10.24 -19.70
C ALA A 7 3.71 11.75 -19.90
N ASN A 8 3.00 12.57 -19.11
CA ASN A 8 3.23 14.00 -19.04
C ASN A 8 4.53 14.30 -18.28
N ILE A 9 5.22 15.38 -18.67
CA ILE A 9 6.26 16.00 -17.86
C ILE A 9 5.57 16.81 -16.75
N LEU A 10 5.80 16.42 -15.52
CA LEU A 10 5.14 16.95 -14.34
C LEU A 10 5.99 18.00 -13.64
N LEU A 11 5.38 19.14 -13.37
CA LEU A 11 5.75 20.04 -12.29
C LEU A 11 4.46 20.31 -11.52
N GLU A 12 4.48 20.15 -10.20
CA GLU A 12 3.27 20.19 -9.37
C GLU A 12 3.42 21.18 -8.20
N CYS A 13 2.29 21.71 -7.75
CA CYS A 13 2.19 22.64 -6.63
C CYS A 13 1.22 22.10 -5.56
N ASN A 14 1.54 20.92 -5.02
CA ASN A 14 0.92 20.33 -3.84
C ASN A 14 1.93 20.20 -2.68
N PRO A 15 1.50 19.93 -1.44
CA PRO A 15 2.41 19.86 -0.28
C PRO A 15 3.59 18.90 -0.45
N ARG A 16 3.42 17.80 -1.19
CA ARG A 16 4.47 16.79 -1.41
C ARG A 16 5.47 17.25 -2.45
N SER A 17 5.02 17.78 -3.58
CA SER A 17 5.89 18.35 -4.60
C SER A 17 6.70 19.55 -4.08
N THR A 18 6.12 20.37 -3.19
CA THR A 18 6.84 21.48 -2.56
C THR A 18 7.88 21.00 -1.55
N SER A 19 7.58 19.94 -0.78
CA SER A 19 8.51 19.37 0.19
C SER A 19 9.63 18.55 -0.47
N TYR A 20 9.34 17.96 -1.64
CA TYR A 20 10.22 17.03 -2.35
C TYR A 20 10.29 17.33 -3.86
N PRO A 21 10.75 18.53 -4.26
CA PRO A 21 10.79 18.95 -5.67
C PRO A 21 11.68 18.05 -6.54
N ALA A 22 12.69 17.41 -5.94
CA ALA A 22 13.59 16.48 -6.61
C ALA A 22 12.93 15.20 -7.15
N LEU A 23 11.69 14.89 -6.74
CA LEU A 23 10.89 13.82 -7.37
C LEU A 23 10.46 14.17 -8.80
N TYR A 24 10.46 15.46 -9.14
CA TYR A 24 10.00 16.03 -10.40
C TYR A 24 11.17 16.61 -11.21
N CYS A 25 11.98 17.49 -10.60
CA CYS A 25 13.13 18.09 -11.26
C CYS A 25 14.29 18.28 -10.27
N ARG A 26 15.49 17.85 -10.66
CA ARG A 26 16.72 18.18 -9.94
C ARG A 26 17.33 19.40 -10.61
N SER A 27 17.44 20.51 -9.90
CA SER A 27 17.83 21.77 -10.51
C SER A 27 18.87 22.55 -9.69
N THR A 28 19.63 23.39 -10.39
CA THR A 28 20.55 24.35 -9.75
C THR A 28 19.86 25.67 -9.41
N GLN A 29 18.62 25.86 -9.86
CA GLN A 29 17.78 27.02 -9.62
C GLN A 29 16.34 26.59 -9.28
N PRO A 30 15.53 27.45 -8.62
CA PRO A 30 14.12 27.17 -8.40
C PRO A 30 13.37 26.98 -9.73
N PHE A 31 12.35 26.13 -9.71
CA PHE A 31 11.25 26.17 -10.67
C PHE A 31 9.99 26.56 -9.90
N VAL A 32 9.20 27.48 -10.45
CA VAL A 32 8.05 28.09 -9.77
C VAL A 32 6.85 28.11 -10.69
N ARG A 33 5.66 28.07 -10.12
CA ARG A 33 4.43 28.27 -10.89
C ARG A 33 4.09 29.75 -10.89
N ASP A 34 3.97 30.35 -12.06
CA ASP A 34 3.50 31.72 -12.21
C ASP A 34 2.04 31.79 -11.76
N HIS A 35 1.75 32.65 -10.77
CA HIS A 35 0.41 32.77 -10.19
C HIS A 35 -0.59 33.51 -11.08
N VAL A 36 -0.11 34.25 -12.09
CA VAL A 36 -0.93 35.02 -13.02
C VAL A 36 -1.27 34.16 -14.24
N THR A 37 -0.27 33.52 -14.86
CA THR A 37 -0.49 32.72 -16.07
C THR A 37 -0.80 31.26 -15.76
N GLY A 38 -0.44 30.77 -14.57
CA GLY A 38 -0.58 29.36 -14.19
C GLY A 38 0.51 28.45 -14.78
N GLU A 39 1.43 29.01 -15.58
CA GLU A 39 2.51 28.32 -16.28
C GLU A 39 3.69 28.02 -15.34
N TRP A 40 4.51 27.03 -15.70
CA TRP A 40 5.72 26.71 -14.94
C TRP A 40 6.91 27.46 -15.50
N MET A 41 7.68 28.09 -14.61
CA MET A 41 8.88 28.84 -14.94
C MET A 41 10.11 28.18 -14.31
N LEU A 42 11.07 27.82 -15.15
CA LEU A 42 12.46 27.59 -14.79
C LEU A 42 13.07 28.98 -14.53
N TYR A 43 13.33 29.30 -13.26
CA TYR A 43 13.31 30.69 -12.78
C TYR A 43 14.43 31.59 -13.34
N ASP A 44 15.61 31.04 -13.56
CA ASP A 44 16.79 31.80 -13.98
C ASP A 44 17.81 30.86 -14.65
N ALA A 45 18.92 31.42 -15.13
CA ALA A 45 20.02 30.68 -15.73
C ALA A 45 20.49 29.54 -14.81
N GLY A 46 20.41 28.32 -15.34
CA GLY A 46 20.62 27.13 -14.55
C GLY A 46 20.33 25.85 -15.31
N VAL A 47 20.58 24.73 -14.63
CA VAL A 47 20.38 23.38 -15.13
C VAL A 47 19.17 22.77 -14.44
N PHE A 48 18.27 22.20 -15.23
CA PHE A 48 17.02 21.56 -14.81
C PHE A 48 16.95 20.16 -15.39
N ASP A 49 17.21 19.15 -14.56
CA ASP A 49 17.25 17.74 -14.94
C ASP A 49 15.93 17.05 -14.57
N PHE A 50 15.25 16.54 -15.60
CA PHE A 50 13.97 15.84 -15.53
C PHE A 50 14.15 14.32 -15.46
N THR A 51 15.37 13.82 -15.28
CA THR A 51 15.66 12.38 -15.09
C THR A 51 15.35 11.92 -13.66
N THR A 52 14.10 12.08 -13.26
CA THR A 52 13.60 11.90 -11.89
C THR A 52 12.53 10.81 -11.82
N PHE A 53 12.04 10.51 -10.61
CA PHE A 53 11.01 9.47 -10.42
C PHE A 53 9.74 9.71 -11.23
N PHE A 54 9.24 10.96 -11.28
CA PHE A 54 8.06 11.26 -12.09
C PHE A 54 8.38 11.53 -13.56
N ASN A 55 9.51 12.16 -13.87
CA ASN A 55 9.75 12.66 -15.23
C ASN A 55 10.70 11.83 -16.08
N ALA A 56 11.35 10.80 -15.54
CA ALA A 56 12.08 9.85 -16.39
C ALA A 56 11.11 8.83 -17.02
N LEU A 57 11.35 8.50 -18.28
CA LEU A 57 10.63 7.45 -18.99
C LEU A 57 11.28 6.08 -18.73
N SER A 58 10.50 5.14 -18.18
CA SER A 58 10.95 3.79 -17.83
C SER A 58 11.02 2.86 -19.05
N VAL A 59 11.92 3.17 -20.00
CA VAL A 59 12.05 2.47 -21.29
C VAL A 59 12.32 0.97 -21.16
N GLY A 60 13.09 0.54 -20.16
CA GLY A 60 13.39 -0.87 -19.94
C GLY A 60 12.14 -1.68 -19.60
N LYS A 61 11.26 -1.12 -18.77
CA LYS A 61 9.97 -1.75 -18.43
C LYS A 61 8.93 -1.61 -19.53
N LEU A 62 8.90 -0.48 -20.25
CA LEU A 62 8.04 -0.34 -21.43
C LEU A 62 8.36 -1.41 -22.47
N ARG A 63 9.63 -1.58 -22.87
CA ARG A 63 10.06 -2.65 -23.79
C ARG A 63 9.68 -4.06 -23.30
N ARG A 64 9.64 -4.27 -21.98
CA ARG A 64 9.29 -5.55 -21.38
C ARG A 64 7.77 -5.81 -21.35
N TYR A 65 6.99 -4.80 -20.98
CA TYR A 65 5.55 -4.94 -20.71
C TYR A 65 4.68 -4.68 -21.93
N THR A 66 5.20 -3.98 -22.93
CA THR A 66 4.43 -3.49 -24.08
C THR A 66 5.02 -3.98 -25.40
N SER A 67 4.45 -3.51 -26.51
CA SER A 67 4.98 -3.64 -27.87
C SER A 67 5.67 -2.36 -28.36
N ALA A 68 6.22 -1.55 -27.44
CA ALA A 68 6.92 -0.30 -27.73
C ALA A 68 8.11 -0.50 -28.67
N GLN A 69 8.16 0.31 -29.74
CA GLN A 69 9.23 0.31 -30.74
C GLN A 69 10.10 1.55 -30.61
N ARG A 70 9.47 2.73 -30.60
CA ARG A 70 10.14 4.03 -30.58
C ARG A 70 9.49 4.95 -29.56
N PHE A 71 10.29 5.87 -29.05
CA PHE A 71 9.91 6.79 -27.98
C PHE A 71 10.21 8.20 -28.42
N PHE A 72 9.33 9.14 -28.09
CA PHE A 72 9.48 10.54 -28.47
C PHE A 72 9.20 11.44 -27.28
N LEU A 73 9.83 12.62 -27.27
CA LEU A 73 9.54 13.71 -26.37
C LEU A 73 8.97 14.87 -27.19
N HIS A 74 7.80 15.35 -26.80
CA HIS A 74 7.30 16.66 -27.14
C HIS A 74 7.67 17.61 -25.99
N LEU A 75 8.35 18.72 -26.29
CA LEU A 75 8.74 19.72 -25.31
C LEU A 75 8.35 21.10 -25.82
N GLN A 76 7.59 21.84 -25.01
CA GLN A 76 7.16 23.21 -25.31
C GLN A 76 7.82 24.20 -24.33
N VAL A 77 8.53 25.20 -24.87
CA VAL A 77 9.22 26.23 -24.08
C VAL A 77 8.99 27.63 -24.63
N LYS A 78 9.14 28.64 -23.77
CA LYS A 78 9.08 30.07 -24.10
C LYS A 78 10.01 30.87 -23.17
N GLY A 79 10.66 31.92 -23.64
CA GLY A 79 11.50 32.80 -22.82
C GLY A 79 12.96 32.84 -23.27
N ALA A 80 13.89 32.77 -22.33
CA ALA A 80 15.32 32.82 -22.60
C ALA A 80 15.79 31.65 -23.48
N ALA A 81 16.99 31.80 -24.07
CA ALA A 81 17.61 30.71 -24.81
C ALA A 81 17.88 29.54 -23.86
N CYS A 82 17.72 28.32 -24.37
CA CYS A 82 18.04 27.12 -23.61
C CYS A 82 18.57 26.00 -24.51
N THR A 83 19.24 25.03 -23.89
CA THR A 83 19.79 23.85 -24.55
C THR A 83 19.15 22.62 -23.95
N TYR A 84 18.50 21.84 -24.82
CA TYR A 84 18.03 20.50 -24.52
C TYR A 84 19.15 19.49 -24.71
N VAL A 85 19.28 18.55 -23.76
CA VAL A 85 20.13 17.37 -23.88
C VAL A 85 19.37 16.15 -23.36
N GLN A 86 19.30 15.08 -24.14
CA GLN A 86 18.73 13.82 -23.64
C GLN A 86 19.67 13.18 -22.63
N THR A 87 19.09 12.55 -21.61
CA THR A 87 19.81 11.72 -20.63
C THR A 87 19.38 10.26 -20.74
N THR A 88 20.25 9.37 -20.27
CA THR A 88 19.97 7.93 -20.13
C THR A 88 20.58 7.39 -18.85
N ALA A 89 20.11 6.22 -18.42
CA ALA A 89 20.72 5.46 -17.33
C ALA A 89 20.71 3.97 -17.66
N ASP A 90 21.82 3.29 -17.40
CA ASP A 90 21.88 1.83 -17.33
C ASP A 90 21.69 1.35 -15.87
N ALA A 91 21.80 0.04 -15.64
CA ALA A 91 21.59 -0.56 -14.32
C ALA A 91 22.63 -0.17 -13.24
N PHE A 92 23.75 0.42 -13.61
CA PHE A 92 24.85 0.79 -12.71
C PHE A 92 25.08 2.31 -12.60
N SER A 93 24.27 3.09 -13.31
CA SER A 93 24.39 4.53 -13.34
C SER A 93 24.07 5.13 -11.97
N ALA A 94 25.04 5.84 -11.40
CA ALA A 94 24.85 6.62 -10.17
C ALA A 94 24.31 8.03 -10.44
N HIS A 95 24.47 8.52 -11.67
CA HIS A 95 24.00 9.82 -12.14
C HIS A 95 23.48 9.68 -13.59
N PRO A 96 22.60 10.60 -14.05
CA PRO A 96 22.17 10.63 -15.45
C PRO A 96 23.37 10.79 -16.39
N ILE A 97 23.38 10.02 -17.46
CA ILE A 97 24.40 10.09 -18.51
C ILE A 97 23.85 10.95 -19.64
N LYS A 98 24.52 12.06 -19.96
CA LYS A 98 24.14 12.95 -21.07
C LYS A 98 24.52 12.33 -22.41
N LEU A 99 23.62 12.39 -23.37
CA LEU A 99 23.89 12.00 -24.75
C LEU A 99 24.18 13.26 -25.57
N ASP A 100 25.44 13.68 -25.61
CA ASP A 100 25.83 14.97 -26.20
C ASP A 100 25.42 15.15 -27.67
N ASP A 101 25.36 14.08 -28.46
CA ASP A 101 24.92 14.11 -29.87
C ASP A 101 23.43 14.44 -30.04
N THR A 102 22.66 14.43 -28.95
CA THR A 102 21.23 14.79 -28.92
C THR A 102 20.97 16.27 -28.63
N LYS A 103 22.03 17.07 -28.44
CA LYS A 103 21.93 18.51 -28.13
C LYS A 103 21.07 19.25 -29.15
N ARG A 104 20.15 20.09 -28.65
CA ARG A 104 19.35 21.04 -29.43
C ARG A 104 19.36 22.39 -28.76
N GLU A 105 19.80 23.41 -29.49
CA GLU A 105 19.72 24.80 -29.05
C GLU A 105 18.35 25.37 -29.41
N LEU A 106 17.71 26.01 -28.43
CA LEU A 106 16.43 26.68 -28.55
C LEU A 106 16.70 28.18 -28.35
N PRO A 107 16.59 29.00 -29.41
CA PRO A 107 16.87 30.42 -29.31
C PRO A 107 15.79 31.11 -28.47
N ALA A 108 16.16 32.20 -27.78
CA ALA A 108 15.21 33.00 -27.01
C ALA A 108 14.01 33.44 -27.87
N SER A 109 12.82 33.37 -27.29
CA SER A 109 11.56 33.65 -27.98
C SER A 109 10.47 34.07 -27.00
N ASP A 110 9.75 35.14 -27.34
CA ASP A 110 8.54 35.55 -26.62
C ASP A 110 7.30 34.73 -27.03
N GLU A 111 7.43 33.90 -28.07
CA GLU A 111 6.41 32.95 -28.52
C GLU A 111 6.75 31.51 -28.10
N TRP A 112 5.73 30.67 -27.92
CA TRP A 112 5.91 29.25 -27.62
C TRP A 112 6.60 28.52 -28.78
N GLN A 113 7.67 27.80 -28.45
CA GLN A 113 8.42 26.95 -29.35
C GLN A 113 8.23 25.50 -28.91
N ALA A 114 7.99 24.60 -29.86
CA ALA A 114 7.90 23.17 -29.60
C ALA A 114 9.02 22.42 -30.34
N ILE A 115 9.60 21.43 -29.69
CA ILE A 115 10.44 20.42 -30.33
C ILE A 115 9.86 19.03 -30.13
N ASP A 116 9.84 18.27 -31.21
CA ASP A 116 9.53 16.85 -31.22
C ASP A 116 10.82 16.07 -31.49
N VAL A 117 11.28 15.33 -30.49
CA VAL A 117 12.55 14.61 -30.53
C VAL A 117 12.28 13.12 -30.42
N GLU A 118 12.75 12.34 -31.40
CA GLU A 118 12.89 10.90 -31.22
C GLU A 118 14.01 10.61 -30.23
N LEU A 119 13.71 9.86 -29.17
CA LEU A 119 14.66 9.54 -28.13
C LEU A 119 15.62 8.44 -28.59
N THR A 120 16.91 8.67 -28.39
CA THR A 120 17.94 7.65 -28.56
C THR A 120 17.90 6.71 -27.35
N VAL A 121 17.52 5.45 -27.55
CA VAL A 121 17.38 4.50 -26.44
C VAL A 121 18.36 3.33 -26.60
N PRO A 122 19.55 3.39 -25.95
CA PRO A 122 20.50 2.28 -25.91
C PRO A 122 19.85 0.96 -25.49
N SER A 123 20.47 -0.18 -25.85
CA SER A 123 19.90 -1.51 -25.59
C SER A 123 19.85 -1.86 -24.10
N ASP A 124 20.77 -1.30 -23.31
CA ASP A 124 20.89 -1.44 -21.85
C ASP A 124 20.22 -0.31 -21.06
N ALA A 125 19.61 0.66 -21.74
CA ALA A 125 18.91 1.77 -21.10
C ALA A 125 17.74 1.26 -20.25
N VAL A 126 17.75 1.65 -18.98
CA VAL A 126 16.72 1.37 -17.98
C VAL A 126 15.68 2.49 -18.00
N ILE A 127 16.16 3.74 -17.87
CA ILE A 127 15.37 4.95 -17.96
C ILE A 127 16.04 5.93 -18.92
N VAL A 128 15.23 6.79 -19.54
CA VAL A 128 15.71 7.97 -20.28
C VAL A 128 14.99 9.21 -19.76
N GLY A 129 15.65 10.34 -19.85
CA GLY A 129 15.12 11.63 -19.43
C GLY A 129 15.69 12.74 -20.30
N PHE A 130 15.68 13.95 -19.78
CA PHE A 130 16.37 15.08 -20.41
C PHE A 130 16.75 16.13 -19.38
N GLU A 131 17.66 16.99 -19.80
CA GLU A 131 18.09 18.17 -19.08
C GLU A 131 17.86 19.41 -19.95
N LEU A 132 17.46 20.50 -19.30
CA LEU A 132 17.45 21.84 -19.87
C LEU A 132 18.49 22.71 -19.17
N ALA A 133 19.49 23.17 -19.92
CA ALA A 133 20.36 24.27 -19.50
C ALA A 133 19.78 25.58 -20.04
N THR A 134 19.50 26.53 -19.17
CA THR A 134 18.83 27.80 -19.51
C THR A 134 19.78 28.97 -19.30
N ASP A 135 19.68 30.00 -20.14
CA ASP A 135 20.46 31.24 -20.03
C ASP A 135 19.73 32.34 -19.22
N GLY A 136 18.52 32.05 -18.75
CA GLY A 136 17.63 32.95 -18.01
C GLY A 136 16.26 32.30 -17.79
N PRO A 137 15.22 33.07 -17.45
CA PRO A 137 13.89 32.53 -17.20
C PRO A 137 13.28 31.85 -18.44
N VAL A 138 12.80 30.61 -18.28
CA VAL A 138 12.13 29.82 -19.32
C VAL A 138 10.83 29.25 -18.80
N LEU A 139 9.73 29.53 -19.48
CA LEU A 139 8.45 28.88 -19.27
C LEU A 139 8.43 27.51 -19.95
N ILE A 140 7.89 26.49 -19.26
CA ILE A 140 7.64 25.17 -19.81
C ILE A 140 6.13 24.94 -19.91
N GLY A 141 5.69 24.60 -21.11
CA GLY A 141 4.29 24.39 -21.48
C GLY A 141 3.93 22.91 -21.53
N GLU A 142 3.00 22.55 -22.42
CA GLU A 142 2.62 21.15 -22.60
C GLU A 142 3.81 20.32 -23.08
N SER A 143 4.25 19.36 -22.28
CA SER A 143 5.40 18.51 -22.57
C SER A 143 5.11 17.09 -22.13
N TYR A 144 5.44 16.10 -22.96
CA TYR A 144 5.12 14.71 -22.69
C TYR A 144 5.95 13.73 -23.52
N TYR A 145 6.05 12.50 -23.02
CA TYR A 145 6.53 11.36 -23.79
C TYR A 145 5.41 10.70 -24.56
N SER A 146 5.70 10.28 -25.80
CA SER A 146 4.84 9.40 -26.58
C SER A 146 5.57 8.12 -26.99
N VAL A 147 4.79 7.07 -27.22
CA VAL A 147 5.29 5.72 -27.54
C VAL A 147 4.65 5.27 -28.84
N GLU A 148 5.48 4.88 -29.81
CA GLU A 148 5.06 4.24 -31.05
C GLU A 148 5.12 2.72 -30.90
N ILE A 149 4.07 2.03 -31.37
CA ILE A 149 3.96 0.57 -31.36
C ILE A 149 3.71 0.02 -32.77
N ASP A 150 4.03 -1.26 -32.97
CA ASP A 150 3.87 -1.97 -34.26
C ASP A 150 2.51 -2.69 -34.42
N ARG A 151 1.58 -2.48 -33.49
CA ARG A 151 0.25 -3.10 -33.46
C ARG A 151 -0.85 -2.09 -33.11
N PRO A 152 -2.14 -2.40 -33.32
CA PRO A 152 -3.22 -1.56 -32.81
C PRO A 152 -3.18 -1.44 -31.29
N LEU A 153 -3.57 -0.27 -30.78
CA LEU A 153 -3.77 -0.04 -29.35
C LEU A 153 -4.91 -0.93 -28.84
N ARG A 154 -4.80 -1.38 -27.59
CA ARG A 154 -5.90 -2.11 -26.94
C ARG A 154 -7.01 -1.16 -26.52
N ASP A 155 -8.24 -1.64 -26.65
CA ASP A 155 -9.41 -0.98 -26.08
C ASP A 155 -9.39 -1.14 -24.55
N VAL A 156 -9.45 -0.02 -23.85
CA VAL A 156 -9.41 0.01 -22.39
C VAL A 156 -10.59 0.82 -21.90
N GLU A 157 -11.37 0.24 -20.99
CA GLU A 157 -12.39 0.93 -20.21
C GLU A 157 -12.03 0.70 -18.73
N LEU A 158 -11.54 1.75 -18.08
CA LEU A 158 -10.93 1.69 -16.75
C LEU A 158 -11.92 2.17 -15.68
N VAL A 159 -12.17 1.32 -14.70
CA VAL A 159 -12.93 1.71 -13.50
C VAL A 159 -11.98 1.90 -12.33
N LEU A 160 -11.98 3.08 -11.72
CA LEU A 160 -11.40 3.23 -10.38
C LEU A 160 -12.47 2.90 -9.35
N ALA A 161 -12.21 1.96 -8.45
CA ALA A 161 -13.10 1.67 -7.33
C ALA A 161 -12.42 1.98 -6.00
N THR A 162 -13.08 2.80 -5.20
CA THR A 162 -12.65 3.16 -3.85
C THR A 162 -13.76 2.90 -2.84
N THR A 163 -13.39 2.42 -1.66
CA THR A 163 -14.34 2.13 -0.57
C THR A 163 -14.12 3.15 0.53
N THR A 164 -15.20 3.78 1.01
CA THR A 164 -15.10 4.76 2.10
C THR A 164 -16.03 4.46 3.26
N PHE A 165 -15.60 4.82 4.46
CA PHE A 165 -16.40 4.77 5.69
C PHE A 165 -16.06 5.97 6.57
N LYS A 166 -16.90 7.02 6.51
CA LYS A 166 -16.77 8.23 7.34
C LYS A 166 -15.41 8.94 7.20
N LYS A 167 -14.95 9.10 5.96
CA LYS A 167 -13.73 9.85 5.59
C LYS A 167 -14.02 10.89 4.50
N GLU A 168 -15.07 11.67 4.71
CA GLU A 168 -15.63 12.64 3.78
C GLU A 168 -14.56 13.61 3.25
N GLU A 169 -13.69 14.12 4.12
CA GLU A 169 -12.62 15.06 3.73
C GLU A 169 -11.69 14.48 2.65
N PHE A 170 -11.27 13.22 2.80
CA PHE A 170 -10.39 12.58 1.83
C PHE A 170 -11.13 12.23 0.52
N ILE A 171 -12.30 11.61 0.62
CA ILE A 171 -13.00 11.12 -0.57
C ILE A 171 -13.59 12.26 -1.41
N GLU A 172 -14.10 13.33 -0.79
CA GLU A 172 -14.58 14.51 -1.52
C GLU A 172 -13.42 15.21 -2.25
N ALA A 173 -12.26 15.36 -1.61
CA ALA A 173 -11.07 15.92 -2.24
C ALA A 173 -10.57 15.05 -3.41
N ASN A 174 -10.57 13.72 -3.23
CA ASN A 174 -10.18 12.80 -4.30
C ASN A 174 -11.15 12.82 -5.48
N ILE A 175 -12.47 12.88 -5.24
CA ILE A 175 -13.47 13.03 -6.31
C ILE A 175 -13.24 14.34 -7.08
N ALA A 176 -13.03 15.45 -6.38
CA ALA A 176 -12.79 16.75 -7.03
C ALA A 176 -11.53 16.72 -7.90
N LEU A 177 -10.43 16.18 -7.37
CA LEU A 177 -9.16 16.06 -8.09
C LEU A 177 -9.30 15.19 -9.35
N ILE A 178 -10.00 14.06 -9.26
CA ILE A 178 -10.23 13.15 -10.40
C ILE A 178 -11.13 13.79 -11.45
N LYS A 179 -12.16 14.54 -11.04
CA LYS A 179 -13.00 15.30 -11.98
C LYS A 179 -12.15 16.27 -12.79
N GLU A 180 -11.44 17.17 -12.09
CA GLU A 180 -10.60 18.19 -12.70
C GLU A 180 -9.49 17.60 -13.58
N SER A 181 -8.77 16.59 -13.08
CA SER A 181 -7.53 16.12 -13.70
C SER A 181 -7.73 15.06 -14.78
N ILE A 182 -8.85 14.33 -14.77
CA ILE A 182 -9.08 13.17 -15.66
C ILE A 182 -10.39 13.33 -16.43
N ILE A 183 -11.53 13.45 -15.73
CA ILE A 183 -12.85 13.41 -16.37
C ILE A 183 -13.10 14.65 -17.24
N ASP A 184 -12.70 15.82 -16.75
CA ASP A 184 -12.87 17.10 -17.45
C ASP A 184 -11.66 17.44 -18.35
N SER A 185 -10.69 16.52 -18.46
CA SER A 185 -9.51 16.70 -19.30
C SER A 185 -9.81 16.43 -20.78
N SER A 186 -8.96 16.97 -21.68
CA SER A 186 -9.02 16.67 -23.11
C SER A 186 -8.25 15.39 -23.50
N GLU A 187 -7.74 14.64 -22.53
CA GLU A 187 -7.00 13.41 -22.79
C GLU A 187 -7.95 12.23 -23.06
N ASP A 188 -7.48 11.26 -23.84
CA ASP A 188 -8.24 10.07 -24.29
C ASP A 188 -8.93 9.31 -23.14
N ILE A 189 -8.26 9.21 -21.99
CA ILE A 189 -8.78 8.58 -20.77
C ILE A 189 -10.12 9.16 -20.30
N ALA A 190 -10.40 10.45 -20.55
CA ALA A 190 -11.63 11.11 -20.10
C ALA A 190 -12.89 10.40 -20.60
N GLN A 191 -12.81 9.78 -21.78
CA GLN A 191 -13.93 9.06 -22.39
C GLN A 191 -14.03 7.59 -21.95
N HIS A 192 -13.00 7.07 -21.30
CA HIS A 192 -12.79 5.65 -21.00
C HIS A 192 -12.56 5.37 -19.52
N PHE A 193 -12.98 6.30 -18.67
CA PHE A 193 -12.78 6.25 -17.24
C PHE A 193 -14.08 6.45 -16.48
N THR A 194 -14.26 5.66 -15.41
CA THR A 194 -15.34 5.80 -14.44
C THR A 194 -14.80 5.64 -13.03
N MET A 195 -15.12 6.56 -12.12
CA MET A 195 -14.84 6.42 -10.69
C MET A 195 -16.09 5.90 -9.97
N ARG A 196 -15.93 4.82 -9.21
CA ARG A 196 -16.95 4.24 -8.33
C ARG A 196 -16.55 4.40 -6.88
N VAL A 197 -17.42 5.02 -6.11
CA VAL A 197 -17.25 5.24 -4.67
C VAL A 197 -18.26 4.37 -3.94
N ILE A 198 -17.75 3.33 -3.27
CA ILE A 198 -18.56 2.44 -2.44
C ILE A 198 -18.64 3.05 -1.04
N ASP A 199 -19.76 3.70 -0.74
CA ASP A 199 -19.97 4.39 0.53
C ASP A 199 -20.55 3.43 1.58
N ASN A 200 -19.66 2.73 2.28
CA ASN A 200 -20.01 1.88 3.42
C ASN A 200 -20.51 2.68 4.64
N GLY A 201 -20.26 3.99 4.67
CA GLY A 201 -20.71 4.89 5.74
C GLY A 201 -22.16 5.33 5.54
N ARG A 202 -22.63 5.38 4.29
CA ARG A 202 -23.89 6.01 3.87
C ARG A 202 -23.99 7.47 4.32
N THR A 203 -22.87 8.16 4.26
CA THR A 203 -22.72 9.55 4.72
C THR A 203 -22.50 10.54 3.58
N LEU A 204 -22.18 10.07 2.37
CA LEU A 204 -21.93 10.96 1.24
C LEU A 204 -23.22 11.52 0.64
N ASP A 205 -23.18 12.80 0.28
CA ASP A 205 -24.23 13.44 -0.53
C ASP A 205 -24.02 13.09 -2.01
N ALA A 206 -24.62 11.99 -2.44
CA ALA A 206 -24.55 11.54 -3.82
C ALA A 206 -25.09 12.57 -4.83
N GLY A 207 -26.09 13.39 -4.44
CA GLY A 207 -26.68 14.39 -5.34
C GLY A 207 -25.69 15.52 -5.69
N LYS A 208 -24.77 15.83 -4.78
CA LYS A 208 -23.72 16.83 -4.99
C LYS A 208 -22.48 16.26 -5.66
N LEU A 209 -22.10 15.04 -5.31
CA LEU A 209 -20.80 14.47 -5.66
C LEU A 209 -20.82 13.63 -6.95
N ALA A 210 -21.95 12.98 -7.27
CA ALA A 210 -22.04 12.13 -8.45
C ALA A 210 -22.00 12.92 -9.77
N SER A 211 -21.72 12.20 -10.87
CA SER A 211 -21.80 12.68 -12.25
C SER A 211 -21.88 11.45 -13.18
N ASP A 212 -21.97 11.64 -14.49
CA ASP A 212 -22.02 10.53 -15.46
C ASP A 212 -20.85 9.54 -15.33
N ARG A 213 -19.69 10.01 -14.86
CA ARG A 213 -18.46 9.23 -14.66
C ARG A 213 -18.01 9.10 -13.21
N VAL A 214 -18.79 9.61 -12.27
CA VAL A 214 -18.57 9.44 -10.82
C VAL A 214 -19.82 8.86 -10.20
N ILE A 215 -19.78 7.56 -9.89
CA ILE A 215 -20.93 6.82 -9.35
C ILE A 215 -20.72 6.59 -7.86
N ILE A 216 -21.70 6.98 -7.05
CA ILE A 216 -21.68 6.77 -5.61
C ILE A 216 -22.72 5.70 -5.26
N SER A 217 -22.25 4.67 -4.58
CA SER A 217 -22.99 3.45 -4.29
C SER A 217 -23.11 3.27 -2.77
N PRO A 218 -24.24 3.68 -2.16
CA PRO A 218 -24.47 3.46 -0.74
C PRO A 218 -24.47 1.97 -0.40
N ASN A 219 -23.69 1.57 0.59
CA ASN A 219 -23.42 0.17 0.94
C ASN A 219 -23.54 -0.05 2.46
N ASP A 220 -23.84 -1.27 2.88
CA ASP A 220 -23.69 -1.61 4.31
C ASP A 220 -22.20 -1.66 4.68
N ASN A 221 -21.90 -1.53 5.97
CA ASN A 221 -20.53 -1.61 6.45
C ASN A 221 -20.02 -3.06 6.42
N VAL A 222 -19.45 -3.45 5.29
CA VAL A 222 -18.85 -4.77 5.04
C VAL A 222 -17.31 -4.73 5.05
N GLY A 223 -16.75 -3.64 5.58
CA GLY A 223 -15.30 -3.41 5.59
C GLY A 223 -14.71 -3.18 4.20
N GLY A 224 -13.38 -3.11 4.14
CA GLY A 224 -12.64 -2.88 2.89
C GLY A 224 -12.86 -4.00 1.88
N ALA A 225 -12.76 -5.27 2.32
CA ALA A 225 -12.88 -6.42 1.43
C ALA A 225 -14.24 -6.47 0.73
N GLY A 226 -15.33 -6.27 1.47
CA GLY A 226 -16.68 -6.24 0.89
C GLY A 226 -16.93 -5.02 0.02
N GLY A 227 -16.39 -3.85 0.39
CA GLY A 227 -16.51 -2.64 -0.44
C GLY A 227 -15.78 -2.76 -1.76
N PHE A 228 -14.53 -3.22 -1.77
CA PHE A 228 -13.78 -3.47 -3.00
C PHE A 228 -14.44 -4.56 -3.84
N THR A 229 -14.99 -5.61 -3.22
CA THR A 229 -15.74 -6.65 -3.93
C THR A 229 -16.99 -6.09 -4.60
N ARG A 230 -17.74 -5.19 -3.94
CA ARG A 230 -18.85 -4.49 -4.57
C ARG A 230 -18.37 -3.64 -5.77
N GLY A 231 -17.25 -2.94 -5.62
CA GLY A 231 -16.60 -2.21 -6.71
C GLY A 231 -16.27 -3.10 -7.92
N MET A 232 -15.73 -4.30 -7.67
CA MET A 232 -15.48 -5.31 -8.72
C MET A 232 -16.77 -5.73 -9.43
N ILE A 233 -17.82 -6.05 -8.68
CA ILE A 233 -19.12 -6.46 -9.25
C ILE A 233 -19.71 -5.34 -10.10
N GLU A 234 -19.75 -4.12 -9.58
CA GLU A 234 -20.28 -2.98 -10.32
C GLU A 234 -19.47 -2.66 -11.57
N ALA A 235 -18.15 -2.84 -11.55
CA ALA A 235 -17.30 -2.69 -12.74
C ALA A 235 -17.57 -3.79 -13.78
N MET A 236 -17.77 -5.04 -13.35
CA MET A 236 -18.11 -6.15 -14.24
C MET A 236 -19.46 -5.95 -14.95
N GLU A 237 -20.42 -5.32 -14.28
CA GLU A 237 -21.80 -5.18 -14.75
C GLU A 237 -22.12 -3.83 -15.42
N GLN A 238 -21.16 -2.89 -15.43
CA GLN A 238 -21.39 -1.58 -16.02
C GLN A 238 -21.46 -1.61 -17.55
N THR A 239 -21.97 -0.52 -18.13
CA THR A 239 -21.98 -0.26 -19.57
C THR A 239 -21.34 1.11 -19.86
N PRO A 240 -20.35 1.22 -20.76
CA PRO A 240 -19.68 0.13 -21.48
C PRO A 240 -18.91 -0.81 -20.53
N ARG A 241 -18.80 -2.09 -20.91
CA ARG A 241 -18.18 -3.12 -20.06
C ARG A 241 -16.74 -2.73 -19.71
N ALA A 242 -16.43 -2.68 -18.42
CA ALA A 242 -15.08 -2.42 -17.96
C ALA A 242 -14.12 -3.51 -18.48
N THR A 243 -12.91 -3.11 -18.86
CA THR A 243 -11.84 -4.06 -19.17
C THR A 243 -10.91 -4.25 -17.97
N HIS A 244 -10.76 -3.21 -17.14
CA HIS A 244 -9.90 -3.22 -15.95
C HIS A 244 -10.56 -2.47 -14.79
N ILE A 245 -10.22 -2.87 -13.57
CA ILE A 245 -10.56 -2.16 -12.34
C ILE A 245 -9.28 -1.79 -11.57
N LEU A 246 -9.12 -0.53 -11.25
CA LEU A 246 -8.10 0.00 -10.33
C LEU A 246 -8.72 0.14 -8.93
N LEU A 247 -8.29 -0.70 -8.00
CA LEU A 247 -8.63 -0.57 -6.59
C LEU A 247 -7.71 0.46 -5.94
N MET A 248 -8.29 1.38 -5.18
CA MET A 248 -7.57 2.44 -4.48
C MET A 248 -8.22 2.77 -3.15
N ASP A 249 -7.41 2.92 -2.09
CA ASP A 249 -7.88 3.35 -0.77
C ASP A 249 -8.45 4.78 -0.81
N ASP A 250 -9.31 5.11 0.14
CA ASP A 250 -9.93 6.44 0.23
C ASP A 250 -9.02 7.48 0.90
N ASP A 251 -8.17 7.06 1.85
CA ASP A 251 -7.28 7.89 2.67
C ASP A 251 -5.85 8.02 2.11
N VAL A 252 -5.75 8.21 0.79
CA VAL A 252 -4.49 8.45 0.08
C VAL A 252 -4.42 9.87 -0.48
N ALA A 253 -3.20 10.36 -0.66
CA ALA A 253 -2.97 11.42 -1.65
C ALA A 253 -2.70 10.76 -3.00
N VAL A 254 -3.53 11.13 -3.99
CA VAL A 254 -3.56 10.53 -5.33
C VAL A 254 -2.65 11.31 -6.28
N SER A 255 -1.92 10.59 -7.15
CA SER A 255 -1.34 11.17 -8.37
C SER A 255 -2.27 10.88 -9.55
N PRO A 256 -2.95 11.89 -10.12
CA PRO A 256 -3.76 11.70 -11.33
C PRO A 256 -2.93 11.18 -12.50
N GLU A 257 -1.67 11.61 -12.60
CA GLU A 257 -0.74 11.15 -13.62
C GLU A 257 -0.45 9.64 -13.50
N SER A 258 -0.37 9.08 -12.29
CA SER A 258 -0.26 7.62 -12.13
C SER A 258 -1.43 6.88 -12.77
N ILE A 259 -2.66 7.40 -12.67
CA ILE A 259 -3.86 6.81 -13.27
C ILE A 259 -3.82 6.94 -14.80
N LYS A 260 -3.43 8.10 -15.32
CA LYS A 260 -3.23 8.33 -16.77
C LYS A 260 -2.20 7.37 -17.35
N ARG A 261 -1.04 7.23 -16.70
CA ARG A 261 0.02 6.28 -17.09
C ARG A 261 -0.43 4.84 -16.99
N THR A 262 -1.26 4.50 -16.00
CA THR A 262 -1.86 3.15 -15.88
C THR A 262 -2.75 2.86 -17.09
N TYR A 263 -3.65 3.78 -17.45
CA TYR A 263 -4.48 3.66 -18.63
C TYR A 263 -3.66 3.53 -19.91
N ASN A 264 -2.70 4.44 -20.13
CA ASN A 264 -1.85 4.42 -21.32
C ASN A 264 -0.98 3.16 -21.39
N LEU A 265 -0.47 2.67 -20.26
CA LEU A 265 0.23 1.40 -20.19
C LEU A 265 -0.67 0.27 -20.67
N LEU A 266 -1.88 0.14 -20.13
CA LEU A 266 -2.86 -0.89 -20.51
C LEU A 266 -3.17 -0.91 -22.02
N ARG A 267 -3.26 0.27 -22.65
CA ARG A 267 -3.44 0.39 -24.11
C ARG A 267 -2.26 -0.15 -24.91
N LEU A 268 -1.07 -0.16 -24.33
CA LEU A 268 0.19 -0.57 -24.95
C LEU A 268 0.62 -2.02 -24.62
N VAL A 269 0.06 -2.62 -23.55
CA VAL A 269 0.49 -3.92 -23.01
C VAL A 269 0.57 -4.99 -24.11
N ASN A 270 1.61 -5.84 -24.07
CA ASN A 270 1.76 -6.95 -25.01
C ASN A 270 0.94 -8.19 -24.57
N ASP A 271 0.96 -9.26 -25.36
CA ASP A 271 0.14 -10.45 -25.04
C ASP A 271 0.65 -11.21 -23.81
N GLU A 272 1.95 -11.09 -23.48
CA GLU A 272 2.54 -11.72 -22.31
C GLU A 272 2.03 -11.13 -20.98
N TYR A 273 1.73 -9.84 -20.95
CA TYR A 273 1.29 -9.10 -19.75
C TYR A 273 -0.20 -8.73 -19.78
N ALA A 274 -0.99 -9.27 -20.71
CA ALA A 274 -2.41 -8.95 -20.86
C ALA A 274 -3.27 -9.28 -19.62
N GLU A 275 -2.89 -10.29 -18.84
CA GLU A 275 -3.53 -10.66 -17.57
C GLU A 275 -2.72 -10.20 -16.33
N ALA A 276 -1.73 -9.31 -16.51
CA ALA A 276 -0.88 -8.85 -15.41
C ALA A 276 -1.61 -7.84 -14.52
N PHE A 277 -1.27 -7.83 -13.23
CA PHE A 277 -1.67 -6.77 -12.33
C PHE A 277 -0.71 -5.59 -12.46
N ILE A 278 -1.24 -4.37 -12.49
CA ILE A 278 -0.42 -3.17 -12.30
C ILE A 278 -0.47 -2.82 -10.82
N SER A 279 0.69 -2.75 -10.18
CA SER A 279 0.79 -2.36 -8.77
C SER A 279 1.51 -1.04 -8.64
N GLY A 280 0.82 -0.07 -8.03
CA GLY A 280 1.38 1.24 -7.72
C GLY A 280 2.16 1.19 -6.41
N ALA A 281 3.30 1.88 -6.38
CA ALA A 281 4.09 2.00 -5.16
C ALA A 281 3.33 2.80 -4.10
N MET A 282 3.30 2.29 -2.87
CA MET A 282 2.93 3.07 -1.70
C MET A 282 4.14 3.90 -1.26
N LEU A 283 4.05 5.21 -1.45
CA LEU A 283 4.97 6.17 -0.85
C LEU A 283 4.48 6.57 0.53
N ASN A 284 5.41 6.88 1.42
CA ASN A 284 5.10 7.32 2.77
C ASN A 284 4.49 8.73 2.74
N TYR A 285 3.31 8.90 3.33
CA TYR A 285 2.60 10.19 3.34
C TYR A 285 3.36 11.33 4.04
N GLU A 286 4.16 11.00 5.07
CA GLU A 286 4.94 11.97 5.85
C GLU A 286 6.32 12.23 5.24
N ILE A 287 6.94 11.17 4.70
CA ILE A 287 8.24 11.23 4.04
C ILE A 287 8.02 10.93 2.56
N GLY A 288 7.48 11.92 1.83
CA GLY A 288 6.93 11.76 0.47
C GLY A 288 7.86 11.16 -0.58
N GLU A 289 9.16 11.14 -0.34
CA GLU A 289 10.16 10.51 -1.20
C GLU A 289 10.49 9.05 -0.86
N GLU A 290 9.97 8.51 0.25
CA GLU A 290 10.23 7.13 0.69
C GLU A 290 9.22 6.17 0.08
N LEU A 291 9.71 5.23 -0.74
CA LEU A 291 8.95 4.09 -1.21
C LEU A 291 8.94 3.01 -0.13
N TRP A 292 7.74 2.64 0.33
CA TRP A 292 7.57 1.61 1.34
C TRP A 292 7.39 0.22 0.70
N GLU A 293 6.45 0.08 -0.23
CA GLU A 293 6.12 -1.20 -0.87
C GLU A 293 5.45 -0.98 -2.23
N ASP A 294 5.80 -1.76 -3.25
CA ASP A 294 5.06 -1.85 -4.51
C ASP A 294 4.43 -3.23 -4.72
N THR A 295 5.02 -4.29 -4.17
CA THR A 295 4.46 -5.64 -4.09
C THR A 295 4.90 -6.27 -2.78
N GLY A 296 4.03 -7.11 -2.22
CA GLY A 296 4.28 -7.85 -0.98
C GLY A 296 4.37 -9.35 -1.24
N PHE A 297 4.81 -10.12 -0.25
CA PHE A 297 4.74 -11.57 -0.27
C PHE A 297 4.55 -12.16 1.13
N MET A 298 4.06 -13.42 1.19
CA MET A 298 4.03 -14.17 2.45
C MET A 298 5.34 -14.89 2.71
N THR A 299 5.95 -14.62 3.86
CA THR A 299 7.16 -15.30 4.34
C THR A 299 6.87 -16.75 4.72
N LYS A 300 7.92 -17.57 4.90
CA LYS A 300 7.77 -18.95 5.39
C LYS A 300 7.22 -18.99 6.82
N GLU A 301 7.53 -17.97 7.60
CA GLU A 301 7.10 -17.81 8.97
C GLU A 301 5.61 -17.45 9.07
N GLY A 302 4.98 -16.99 7.98
CA GLY A 302 3.55 -16.62 7.96
C GLY A 302 3.28 -15.13 8.13
N THR A 303 4.26 -14.27 7.88
CA THR A 303 4.14 -12.80 7.96
C THR A 303 4.07 -12.16 6.59
N PHE A 304 3.44 -10.98 6.50
CA PHE A 304 3.50 -10.10 5.33
C PHE A 304 4.87 -9.40 5.29
N ALA A 305 5.45 -9.27 4.10
CA ALA A 305 6.70 -8.55 3.89
C ALA A 305 6.75 -7.89 2.52
N PRO A 306 7.37 -6.70 2.39
CA PRO A 306 7.58 -6.09 1.08
C PRO A 306 8.58 -6.90 0.27
N ALA A 307 8.36 -7.02 -1.04
CA ALA A 307 9.27 -7.71 -1.94
C ALA A 307 10.54 -6.89 -2.22
N LYS A 308 10.41 -5.56 -2.22
CA LYS A 308 11.50 -4.60 -2.37
C LYS A 308 11.97 -4.07 -1.01
N PRO A 309 13.25 -3.68 -0.88
CA PRO A 309 13.67 -2.85 0.24
C PRO A 309 13.04 -1.45 0.14
N GLN A 310 13.05 -0.70 1.24
CA GLN A 310 12.69 0.71 1.21
C GLN A 310 13.67 1.52 0.37
N LEU A 311 13.17 2.48 -0.41
CA LEU A 311 13.96 3.31 -1.33
C LEU A 311 13.66 4.80 -1.12
N ARG A 312 14.59 5.68 -1.49
CA ARG A 312 14.42 7.13 -1.46
C ARG A 312 14.44 7.68 -2.88
N LEU A 313 13.26 7.94 -3.42
CA LEU A 313 13.04 8.23 -4.84
C LEU A 313 13.48 9.63 -5.29
N ASN A 314 13.99 10.46 -4.37
CA ASN A 314 14.74 11.67 -4.71
C ASN A 314 16.21 11.38 -5.06
N LYS A 315 16.70 10.17 -4.76
CA LYS A 315 18.04 9.69 -5.15
C LYS A 315 17.95 8.98 -6.49
N PHE A 316 18.78 9.40 -7.43
CA PHE A 316 18.77 8.87 -8.79
C PHE A 316 19.08 7.37 -8.85
N GLU A 317 20.06 6.91 -8.07
CA GLU A 317 20.43 5.50 -8.00
C GLU A 317 19.27 4.61 -7.52
N ASP A 318 18.43 5.11 -6.61
CA ASP A 318 17.24 4.40 -6.13
C ASP A 318 16.13 4.38 -7.19
N VAL A 319 15.99 5.44 -7.99
CA VAL A 319 15.07 5.50 -9.15
C VAL A 319 15.46 4.45 -10.21
N VAL A 320 16.75 4.28 -10.48
CA VAL A 320 17.27 3.23 -11.39
C VAL A 320 17.12 1.83 -10.77
N PHE A 321 17.44 1.68 -9.49
CA PHE A 321 17.31 0.40 -8.78
C PHE A 321 15.86 -0.09 -8.73
N ASN A 322 14.90 0.82 -8.54
CA ASN A 322 13.47 0.50 -8.55
C ASN A 322 13.00 -0.12 -9.89
N GLU A 323 13.63 0.30 -10.99
CA GLU A 323 13.36 -0.19 -12.34
C GLU A 323 14.04 -1.52 -12.67
N THR A 324 15.22 -1.75 -12.11
CA THR A 324 16.02 -2.95 -12.37
C THR A 324 15.83 -4.06 -11.36
N PHE A 325 15.11 -3.81 -10.25
CA PHE A 325 14.92 -4.77 -9.17
C PHE A 325 14.36 -6.11 -9.67
N ARG A 326 15.11 -7.18 -9.38
CA ARG A 326 14.70 -8.55 -9.67
C ARG A 326 14.34 -9.23 -8.36
N VAL A 327 13.11 -9.73 -8.29
CA VAL A 327 12.63 -10.45 -7.09
C VAL A 327 13.53 -11.66 -6.82
N PRO A 328 14.14 -11.75 -5.62
CA PRO A 328 15.02 -12.85 -5.26
C PRO A 328 14.36 -14.23 -5.41
N SER A 329 15.15 -15.23 -5.81
CA SER A 329 14.65 -16.60 -5.99
C SER A 329 14.07 -17.21 -4.71
N ALA A 330 14.52 -16.76 -3.54
CA ALA A 330 13.97 -17.15 -2.25
C ALA A 330 12.50 -16.71 -2.08
N ILE A 331 12.12 -15.58 -2.66
CA ILE A 331 10.74 -15.05 -2.67
C ILE A 331 9.93 -15.74 -3.77
N THR A 332 10.45 -15.81 -5.01
CA THR A 332 9.68 -16.40 -6.13
C THR A 332 9.33 -17.87 -5.89
N LYS A 333 10.22 -18.64 -5.22
CA LYS A 333 9.94 -20.02 -4.83
C LYS A 333 8.79 -20.17 -3.84
N LEU A 334 8.40 -19.12 -3.10
CA LEU A 334 7.25 -19.18 -2.19
C LEU A 334 5.92 -19.14 -2.93
N ASN A 335 5.91 -18.59 -4.15
CA ASN A 335 4.71 -18.43 -4.97
C ASN A 335 3.58 -17.68 -4.23
N SER A 336 3.96 -16.69 -3.42
CA SER A 336 3.08 -16.00 -2.48
C SER A 336 3.12 -14.48 -2.62
N ARG A 337 3.50 -13.98 -3.80
CA ARG A 337 3.59 -12.54 -4.09
C ARG A 337 2.20 -11.98 -4.41
N TYR A 338 1.91 -10.77 -3.94
CA TYR A 338 0.65 -10.06 -4.14
C TYR A 338 0.89 -8.56 -4.36
N ALA A 339 -0.17 -7.87 -4.76
CA ALA A 339 -0.25 -6.41 -4.84
C ALA A 339 -1.40 -5.97 -3.93
N ALA A 340 -1.14 -5.01 -3.06
CA ALA A 340 -2.15 -4.52 -2.14
C ALA A 340 -3.07 -3.49 -2.79
N TRP A 341 -4.27 -3.33 -2.24
CA TRP A 341 -5.35 -2.58 -2.89
C TRP A 341 -5.35 -1.07 -2.62
N TRP A 342 -4.26 -0.52 -2.07
CA TRP A 342 -4.06 0.93 -2.06
C TRP A 342 -3.90 1.48 -3.48
N TYR A 343 -3.34 0.68 -4.41
CA TYR A 343 -3.26 0.96 -5.84
C TYR A 343 -2.99 -0.35 -6.61
N CYS A 344 -4.03 -1.05 -7.03
CA CYS A 344 -3.92 -2.31 -7.75
C CYS A 344 -4.90 -2.37 -8.92
N CYS A 345 -4.38 -2.36 -10.15
CA CYS A 345 -5.18 -2.52 -11.36
C CYS A 345 -5.26 -3.99 -11.77
N ILE A 346 -6.47 -4.51 -11.88
CA ILE A 346 -6.79 -5.91 -12.14
C ILE A 346 -7.61 -5.99 -13.44
N PRO A 347 -7.22 -6.82 -14.42
CA PRO A 347 -8.06 -7.09 -15.59
C PRO A 347 -9.35 -7.82 -15.18
N ILE A 348 -10.49 -7.39 -15.74
CA ILE A 348 -11.80 -7.99 -15.44
C ILE A 348 -11.82 -9.49 -15.80
N SER A 349 -11.11 -9.89 -16.87
CA SER A 349 -10.96 -11.30 -17.25
C SER A 349 -10.32 -12.15 -16.15
N VAL A 350 -9.39 -11.60 -15.35
CA VAL A 350 -8.78 -12.31 -14.22
C VAL A 350 -9.80 -12.51 -13.11
N ILE A 351 -10.69 -11.55 -12.88
CA ILE A 351 -11.77 -11.66 -11.90
C ILE A 351 -12.77 -12.73 -12.33
N GLU A 352 -13.19 -12.72 -13.59
CA GLU A 352 -14.11 -13.74 -14.13
C GLU A 352 -13.52 -15.15 -14.06
N LYS A 353 -12.21 -15.29 -14.31
CA LYS A 353 -11.50 -16.56 -14.28
C LYS A 353 -11.30 -17.10 -12.85
N ASN A 354 -11.02 -16.24 -11.88
CA ASN A 354 -10.61 -16.66 -10.55
C ASN A 354 -11.71 -16.52 -9.48
N GLY A 355 -12.80 -15.82 -9.79
CA GLY A 355 -13.84 -15.44 -8.83
C GLY A 355 -13.46 -14.20 -8.03
N LEU A 356 -14.36 -13.79 -7.13
CA LEU A 356 -14.24 -12.63 -6.25
C LEU A 356 -13.40 -12.94 -5.00
N PRO A 357 -13.03 -11.93 -4.20
CA PRO A 357 -12.34 -12.10 -2.92
C PRO A 357 -13.12 -12.95 -1.92
N LEU A 358 -12.45 -13.43 -0.86
CA LEU A 358 -13.12 -14.07 0.27
C LEU A 358 -13.81 -13.03 1.18
N PRO A 359 -14.93 -13.39 1.86
CA PRO A 359 -15.75 -12.45 2.65
C PRO A 359 -15.13 -12.08 4.00
N TYR A 360 -13.99 -11.40 3.93
CA TYR A 360 -13.36 -10.76 5.08
C TYR A 360 -13.97 -9.39 5.35
N PHE A 361 -13.59 -8.80 6.48
CA PHE A 361 -13.90 -7.39 6.75
C PHE A 361 -12.74 -6.51 6.27
N VAL A 362 -11.53 -6.79 6.76
CA VAL A 362 -10.26 -6.13 6.36
C VAL A 362 -9.11 -7.13 6.52
N ARG A 363 -7.99 -6.86 5.82
CA ARG A 363 -6.72 -7.61 5.81
C ARG A 363 -6.80 -8.97 5.15
N CYS A 364 -5.70 -9.30 4.45
CA CYS A 364 -5.43 -10.58 3.78
C CYS A 364 -6.31 -10.84 2.55
N ASP A 365 -7.31 -10.01 2.29
CA ASP A 365 -8.15 -10.01 1.09
C ASP A 365 -7.32 -9.79 -0.17
N ASP A 366 -6.50 -8.75 -0.19
CA ASP A 366 -5.57 -8.43 -1.27
C ASP A 366 -4.51 -9.53 -1.50
N ALA A 367 -3.91 -10.00 -0.41
CA ALA A 367 -2.86 -11.01 -0.44
C ALA A 367 -3.40 -12.37 -0.89
N GLU A 368 -4.54 -12.80 -0.34
CA GLU A 368 -5.21 -14.03 -0.77
C GLU A 368 -5.55 -13.95 -2.24
N TYR A 369 -6.16 -12.85 -2.69
CA TYR A 369 -6.58 -12.67 -4.07
C TYR A 369 -5.40 -12.71 -5.04
N GLY A 370 -4.34 -11.95 -4.76
CA GLY A 370 -3.13 -11.90 -5.58
C GLY A 370 -2.43 -13.26 -5.66
N VAL A 371 -2.31 -13.97 -4.53
CA VAL A 371 -1.70 -15.31 -4.50
C VAL A 371 -2.59 -16.36 -5.15
N ARG A 372 -3.92 -16.26 -5.06
CA ARG A 372 -4.81 -17.18 -5.76
C ARG A 372 -4.75 -16.98 -7.28
N CYS A 373 -4.70 -15.72 -7.74
CA CYS A 373 -4.66 -15.40 -9.16
C CYS A 373 -3.30 -15.70 -9.83
N GLN A 374 -2.20 -15.69 -9.07
CA GLN A 374 -0.83 -15.88 -9.58
C GLN A 374 -0.48 -15.01 -10.80
N PRO A 375 -0.77 -13.69 -10.77
CA PRO A 375 -0.57 -12.85 -11.93
C PRO A 375 0.92 -12.53 -12.14
N LYS A 376 1.26 -12.09 -13.35
CA LYS A 376 2.45 -11.26 -13.53
C LYS A 376 2.19 -9.89 -12.91
N PHE A 377 3.24 -9.22 -12.48
CA PHE A 377 3.14 -7.87 -11.92
C PHE A 377 3.90 -6.89 -12.80
N MET A 378 3.25 -5.78 -13.11
CA MET A 378 3.86 -4.59 -13.68
C MET A 378 3.95 -3.55 -12.57
N THR A 379 5.17 -3.12 -12.24
CA THR A 379 5.41 -1.97 -11.35
C THR A 379 6.41 -1.07 -12.05
N MET A 380 6.28 0.25 -11.96
CA MET A 380 7.21 1.18 -12.64
C MET A 380 7.23 2.55 -11.96
N ASN A 381 8.30 3.31 -12.18
CA ASN A 381 8.42 4.69 -11.74
C ASN A 381 7.24 5.55 -12.23
N GLY A 382 6.81 6.49 -11.39
CA GLY A 382 5.65 7.34 -11.63
C GLY A 382 4.28 6.66 -11.47
N LEU A 383 4.20 5.38 -11.09
CA LEU A 383 2.98 4.74 -10.63
C LEU A 383 2.98 4.62 -9.10
N CYS A 384 2.28 5.52 -8.42
CA CYS A 384 2.26 5.54 -6.97
C CYS A 384 1.05 6.26 -6.38
N ILE A 385 0.88 6.08 -5.07
CA ILE A 385 0.09 6.94 -4.20
C ILE A 385 0.90 7.25 -2.94
N TRP A 386 0.45 8.23 -2.15
CA TRP A 386 0.98 8.46 -0.80
C TRP A 386 -0.03 8.01 0.24
N HIS A 387 0.41 7.18 1.18
CA HIS A 387 -0.45 6.62 2.22
C HIS A 387 0.25 6.62 3.59
N MET A 388 -0.54 6.71 4.67
CA MET A 388 -0.01 6.69 6.02
C MET A 388 0.71 5.37 6.34
N SER A 389 1.85 5.47 7.01
CA SER A 389 2.66 4.30 7.36
C SER A 389 1.96 3.36 8.34
N PHE A 390 2.24 2.05 8.24
CA PHE A 390 1.59 1.02 9.06
C PHE A 390 1.83 1.16 10.56
N HIS A 391 2.97 1.73 10.98
CA HIS A 391 3.29 1.93 12.40
C HIS A 391 2.41 3.00 13.04
N VAL A 392 2.00 4.02 12.29
CA VAL A 392 1.05 5.05 12.74
C VAL A 392 -0.35 4.46 12.95
N ARG A 393 -0.72 3.50 12.09
CA ARG A 393 -2.06 2.89 12.06
C ARG A 393 -2.14 1.56 12.81
N TYR A 394 -1.21 1.27 13.73
CA TYR A 394 -1.22 0.00 14.44
C TYR A 394 -2.55 -0.21 15.20
N ASN A 395 -3.21 -1.34 14.93
CA ASN A 395 -4.45 -1.71 15.60
C ASN A 395 -4.43 -3.20 15.92
N ALA A 396 -4.44 -3.56 17.20
CA ALA A 396 -4.43 -4.96 17.63
C ALA A 396 -5.63 -5.77 17.11
N ALA A 397 -6.81 -5.18 16.93
CA ALA A 397 -7.95 -5.89 16.32
C ALA A 397 -7.68 -6.29 14.86
N VAL A 398 -6.83 -5.53 14.16
CA VAL A 398 -6.40 -5.83 12.80
C VAL A 398 -5.26 -6.86 12.83
N GLU A 399 -4.19 -6.56 13.57
CA GLU A 399 -2.95 -7.33 13.54
C GLU A 399 -2.99 -8.64 14.34
N ARG A 400 -3.84 -8.75 15.37
CA ARG A 400 -3.96 -9.94 16.24
C ARG A 400 -5.17 -10.78 15.89
N TYR A 401 -6.30 -10.13 15.63
CA TYR A 401 -7.54 -10.83 15.33
C TYR A 401 -7.70 -11.10 13.82
N GLN A 402 -7.81 -10.06 12.98
CA GLN A 402 -8.07 -10.26 11.54
C GLN A 402 -6.97 -11.04 10.82
N THR A 403 -5.71 -10.64 11.00
CA THR A 403 -4.56 -11.30 10.35
C THR A 403 -4.49 -12.78 10.69
N THR A 404 -4.59 -13.15 11.98
CA THR A 404 -4.57 -14.56 12.42
C THR A 404 -5.73 -15.35 11.81
N ARG A 405 -6.96 -14.83 11.93
CA ARG A 405 -8.16 -15.52 11.45
C ARG A 405 -8.14 -15.69 9.93
N ASN A 406 -7.91 -14.61 9.20
CA ASN A 406 -8.09 -14.56 7.76
C ASN A 406 -7.01 -15.38 7.03
N THR A 407 -5.75 -15.37 7.49
CA THR A 407 -4.68 -16.20 6.90
C THR A 407 -4.97 -17.70 7.01
N MET A 408 -5.49 -18.16 8.16
CA MET A 408 -5.88 -19.56 8.36
C MET A 408 -7.08 -19.96 7.51
N ILE A 409 -8.09 -19.08 7.42
CA ILE A 409 -9.22 -19.27 6.50
C ILE A 409 -8.71 -19.37 5.06
N ALA A 410 -7.93 -18.39 4.60
CA ALA A 410 -7.39 -18.32 3.25
C ALA A 410 -6.63 -19.60 2.89
N GLN A 411 -5.78 -20.09 3.79
CA GLN A 411 -5.02 -21.33 3.55
C GLN A 411 -5.94 -22.55 3.44
N CYS A 412 -7.00 -22.63 4.25
CA CYS A 412 -7.95 -23.75 4.22
C CYS A 412 -8.94 -23.67 3.05
N THR A 413 -9.31 -22.48 2.59
CA THR A 413 -10.30 -22.27 1.53
C THR A 413 -9.67 -22.33 0.14
N THR A 414 -8.57 -21.62 -0.09
CA THR A 414 -7.99 -21.43 -1.44
C THR A 414 -6.58 -21.98 -1.59
N GLY A 415 -6.01 -22.55 -0.53
CA GLY A 415 -4.62 -23.01 -0.53
C GLY A 415 -3.61 -21.85 -0.48
N PHE A 416 -4.04 -20.68 0.00
CA PHE A 416 -3.20 -19.50 0.16
C PHE A 416 -1.87 -19.79 0.87
N ALA A 417 -0.77 -19.34 0.26
CA ALA A 417 0.59 -19.42 0.78
C ALA A 417 0.91 -20.80 1.41
N PRO A 418 0.94 -21.88 0.63
CA PRO A 418 1.04 -23.25 1.16
C PRO A 418 2.41 -23.55 1.82
N LYS A 419 3.39 -22.66 1.64
CA LYS A 419 4.74 -22.75 2.23
C LYS A 419 4.90 -21.88 3.49
N SER A 420 3.83 -21.26 3.94
CA SER A 420 3.79 -20.40 5.13
C SER A 420 3.18 -21.14 6.32
N ASP A 421 3.76 -20.95 7.51
CA ASP A 421 3.34 -21.59 8.75
C ASP A 421 2.52 -20.63 9.63
N PHE A 422 1.23 -20.50 9.34
CA PHE A 422 0.33 -19.62 10.11
C PHE A 422 0.10 -20.07 11.55
N MET A 423 0.32 -21.36 11.85
CA MET A 423 0.26 -21.87 13.23
C MET A 423 1.46 -21.38 14.04
N ARG A 424 2.65 -21.35 13.43
CA ARG A 424 3.83 -20.75 14.03
C ARG A 424 3.65 -19.25 14.27
N GLU A 425 3.11 -18.53 13.30
CA GLU A 425 2.89 -17.08 13.47
C GLU A 425 1.86 -16.79 14.57
N MET A 426 0.73 -17.51 14.60
CA MET A 426 -0.25 -17.41 15.68
C MET A 426 0.37 -17.73 17.05
N HIS A 427 1.17 -18.80 17.14
CA HIS A 427 1.91 -19.13 18.37
C HIS A 427 2.87 -18.01 18.79
N ASN A 428 3.58 -17.44 17.82
CA ASN A 428 4.50 -16.33 18.05
C ASN A 428 3.76 -15.10 18.57
N ASN A 429 2.62 -14.74 17.98
CA ASN A 429 1.80 -13.61 18.40
C ASN A 429 1.29 -13.78 19.85
N ILE A 430 0.73 -14.95 20.21
CA ILE A 430 0.32 -15.23 21.59
C ILE A 430 1.52 -15.10 22.54
N ARG A 431 2.63 -15.75 22.21
CA ARG A 431 3.82 -15.77 23.05
C ARG A 431 4.40 -14.36 23.24
N LEU A 432 4.45 -13.55 22.20
CA LEU A 432 4.93 -12.18 22.25
C LEU A 432 4.06 -11.31 23.16
N GLU A 433 2.74 -11.37 23.00
CA GLU A 433 1.82 -10.60 23.84
C GLU A 433 1.89 -11.03 25.30
N LEU A 434 1.87 -12.35 25.59
CA LEU A 434 2.00 -12.85 26.97
C LEU A 434 3.29 -12.41 27.66
N LYS A 435 4.42 -12.39 26.94
CA LYS A 435 5.70 -11.93 27.48
C LYS A 435 5.74 -10.44 27.80
N LYS A 436 4.90 -9.66 27.12
CA LYS A 436 4.75 -8.21 27.28
C LYS A 436 3.49 -7.85 28.08
N PHE A 437 2.92 -8.79 28.82
CA PHE A 437 1.69 -8.61 29.62
C PHE A 437 0.49 -8.09 28.81
N GLY A 438 0.50 -8.27 27.49
CA GLY A 438 -0.56 -7.84 26.57
C GLY A 438 -1.71 -8.85 26.55
N TYR A 439 -2.28 -9.17 27.70
CA TYR A 439 -3.24 -10.27 27.84
C TYR A 439 -4.49 -10.09 26.98
N ASP A 440 -5.04 -8.88 26.91
CA ASP A 440 -6.19 -8.56 26.06
C ASP A 440 -5.89 -8.89 24.59
N ASN A 441 -4.69 -8.51 24.12
CA ASN A 441 -4.25 -8.76 22.75
C ASN A 441 -3.95 -10.25 22.51
N ALA A 442 -3.50 -11.00 23.52
CA ALA A 442 -3.33 -12.45 23.44
C ALA A 442 -4.68 -13.18 23.33
N GLU A 443 -5.68 -12.73 24.09
CA GLU A 443 -7.05 -13.24 24.01
C GLU A 443 -7.67 -12.97 22.64
N LEU A 444 -7.40 -11.82 22.01
CA LEU A 444 -7.82 -11.56 20.63
C LEU A 444 -7.28 -12.58 19.61
N VAL A 445 -6.05 -13.06 19.80
CA VAL A 445 -5.47 -14.10 18.93
C VAL A 445 -6.23 -15.43 19.12
N LEU A 446 -6.64 -15.74 20.35
CA LEU A 446 -7.44 -16.93 20.64
C LEU A 446 -8.87 -16.80 20.10
N ASP A 447 -9.51 -15.64 20.26
CA ASP A 447 -10.82 -15.33 19.66
C ASP A 447 -10.78 -15.55 18.14
N ALA A 448 -9.73 -15.08 17.48
CA ALA A 448 -9.53 -15.29 16.04
C ALA A 448 -9.35 -16.77 15.67
N PHE A 449 -8.59 -17.51 16.47
CA PHE A 449 -8.35 -18.93 16.23
C PHE A 449 -9.62 -19.76 16.43
N GLU A 450 -10.40 -19.45 17.44
CA GLU A 450 -11.70 -20.07 17.72
C GLU A 450 -12.73 -19.73 16.63
N ASP A 451 -12.77 -18.48 16.16
CA ASP A 451 -13.66 -18.06 15.07
C ASP A 451 -13.30 -18.75 13.74
N PHE A 452 -12.02 -18.98 13.46
CA PHE A 452 -11.59 -19.84 12.36
C PHE A 452 -12.10 -21.29 12.53
N MET A 453 -12.09 -21.84 13.75
CA MET A 453 -12.58 -23.20 13.99
C MET A 453 -14.10 -23.35 13.90
N LYS A 454 -14.87 -22.26 13.77
CA LYS A 454 -16.33 -22.30 13.54
C LYS A 454 -16.70 -22.68 12.10
N GLY A 455 -15.74 -22.68 11.17
CA GLY A 455 -15.93 -23.16 9.80
C GLY A 455 -16.49 -22.10 8.83
N PRO A 456 -16.75 -22.51 7.57
CA PRO A 456 -17.10 -21.58 6.49
C PRO A 456 -18.49 -20.93 6.65
N ASP A 457 -19.46 -21.61 7.27
CA ASP A 457 -20.80 -21.05 7.52
C ASP A 457 -20.76 -19.79 8.38
N PHE A 458 -19.83 -19.76 9.33
CA PHE A 458 -19.62 -18.60 10.18
C PHE A 458 -19.19 -17.37 9.39
N ILE A 459 -18.23 -17.51 8.47
CA ILE A 459 -17.72 -16.38 7.67
C ILE A 459 -18.66 -16.01 6.51
N ALA A 460 -19.44 -16.98 6.02
CA ALA A 460 -20.43 -16.77 4.96
C ALA A 460 -21.66 -15.97 5.43
N THR A 461 -21.86 -15.87 6.74
CA THR A 461 -23.04 -15.21 7.33
C THR A 461 -22.93 -13.69 7.18
N PRO A 462 -23.89 -13.02 6.49
CA PRO A 462 -23.92 -11.56 6.38
C PRO A 462 -23.86 -10.87 7.75
N GLY A 463 -23.07 -9.79 7.85
CA GLY A 463 -22.87 -9.03 9.10
C GLY A 463 -21.96 -9.71 10.14
N MET A 464 -21.59 -10.99 9.97
CA MET A 464 -20.69 -11.66 10.93
C MET A 464 -19.27 -11.07 10.91
N ALA A 465 -18.77 -10.72 9.73
CA ALA A 465 -17.45 -10.10 9.55
C ALA A 465 -17.36 -8.75 10.30
N GLU A 466 -18.40 -7.91 10.21
CA GLU A 466 -18.49 -6.65 10.96
C GLU A 466 -18.62 -6.91 12.46
N LYS A 467 -19.58 -7.75 12.87
CA LYS A 467 -19.86 -8.05 14.28
C LYS A 467 -18.61 -8.49 15.04
N THR A 468 -17.84 -9.39 14.43
CA THR A 468 -16.62 -9.94 15.02
C THR A 468 -15.49 -8.91 15.07
N PHE A 469 -15.33 -8.09 14.04
CA PHE A 469 -14.34 -7.01 14.05
C PHE A 469 -14.67 -5.91 15.07
N MET A 470 -15.95 -5.57 15.23
CA MET A 470 -16.41 -4.63 16.26
C MET A 470 -16.18 -5.20 17.66
N ALA A 471 -16.43 -6.51 17.87
CA ALA A 471 -16.10 -7.18 19.12
C ALA A 471 -14.59 -7.13 19.40
N ALA A 472 -13.74 -7.42 18.41
CA ALA A 472 -12.29 -7.33 18.57
C ALA A 472 -11.83 -5.90 18.90
N ASN A 473 -12.40 -4.86 18.29
CA ASN A 473 -12.09 -3.47 18.63
C ASN A 473 -12.58 -3.06 20.03
N ARG A 474 -13.67 -3.65 20.52
CA ARG A 474 -14.11 -3.47 21.91
C ARG A 474 -13.19 -4.17 22.89
N ASN A 475 -12.72 -5.37 22.56
CA ASN A 475 -11.94 -6.23 23.46
C ASN A 475 -10.42 -5.96 23.43
N LYS A 476 -9.90 -5.27 22.40
CA LYS A 476 -8.49 -4.88 22.36
C LYS A 476 -8.11 -3.98 23.53
N GLU A 477 -6.83 -4.02 23.90
CA GLU A 477 -6.22 -3.12 24.87
C GLU A 477 -6.61 -1.65 24.58
N LYS A 478 -7.03 -0.95 25.63
CA LYS A 478 -7.41 0.46 25.53
C LYS A 478 -6.20 1.34 25.76
N LEU A 479 -5.91 2.18 24.77
CA LEU A 479 -4.96 3.26 24.92
C LEU A 479 -5.69 4.49 25.46
N VAL A 480 -5.04 5.21 26.36
CA VAL A 480 -5.50 6.47 26.94
C VAL A 480 -4.52 7.60 26.60
N PRO A 481 -4.97 8.86 26.56
CA PRO A 481 -4.07 9.99 26.39
C PRO A 481 -3.02 10.04 27.50
N PHE A 482 -1.86 10.65 27.22
CA PHE A 482 -0.72 10.67 28.14
C PHE A 482 -0.99 11.22 29.54
N ASP A 483 -1.86 12.22 29.68
CA ASP A 483 -2.23 12.77 31.00
C ASP A 483 -3.00 11.74 31.84
N GLU A 484 -3.89 10.98 31.20
CA GLU A 484 -4.61 9.88 31.83
C GLU A 484 -3.70 8.68 32.11
N LEU A 485 -2.77 8.38 31.20
CA LEU A 485 -1.76 7.35 31.43
C LEU A 485 -0.94 7.64 32.69
N GLU A 486 -0.42 8.86 32.83
CA GLU A 486 0.38 9.24 34.00
C GLU A 486 -0.45 9.13 35.29
N ARG A 487 -1.72 9.56 35.28
CA ARG A 487 -2.65 9.36 36.41
C ARG A 487 -2.80 7.88 36.77
N GLN A 488 -2.98 7.00 35.79
CA GLN A 488 -3.12 5.56 36.02
C GLN A 488 -1.83 4.93 36.55
N VAL A 489 -0.67 5.37 36.05
CA VAL A 489 0.65 4.91 36.50
C VAL A 489 0.91 5.32 37.96
N HIS A 490 0.58 6.57 38.33
CA HIS A 490 0.70 7.04 39.72
C HIS A 490 -0.27 6.32 40.65
N ALA A 491 -1.51 6.09 40.21
CA ALA A 491 -2.50 5.32 40.98
C ALA A 491 -2.06 3.86 41.21
N ALA A 492 -1.24 3.30 40.33
CA ALA A 492 -0.62 1.99 40.49
C ALA A 492 0.63 1.97 41.42
N GLY A 493 1.00 3.12 41.99
CA GLY A 493 2.10 3.27 42.95
C GLY A 493 3.45 3.63 42.34
N LEU A 494 3.51 3.96 41.04
CA LEU A 494 4.73 4.34 40.33
C LEU A 494 4.83 5.87 40.21
N THR A 495 4.96 6.55 41.35
CA THR A 495 4.93 8.03 41.43
C THR A 495 6.16 8.71 40.84
N ASP A 496 7.22 7.97 40.56
CA ASP A 496 8.48 8.43 39.95
C ASP A 496 8.41 8.52 38.42
N PHE A 497 7.34 7.99 37.80
CA PHE A 497 7.14 8.10 36.37
C PHE A 497 6.56 9.46 35.99
N HIS A 498 7.23 10.17 35.08
CA HIS A 498 6.68 11.35 34.42
C HIS A 498 6.77 11.20 32.91
N ILE A 499 5.67 11.49 32.20
CA ILE A 499 5.68 11.36 30.73
C ILE A 499 6.69 12.32 30.08
N ALA A 500 6.96 13.46 30.74
CA ALA A 500 7.93 14.45 30.29
C ALA A 500 9.38 13.92 30.26
N ASP A 501 9.69 12.88 31.03
CA ASP A 501 11.01 12.27 31.10
C ASP A 501 11.20 11.14 30.07
N ILE A 502 10.15 10.82 29.30
CA ILE A 502 10.15 9.73 28.32
C ILE A 502 10.54 10.26 26.95
N ASP A 503 11.61 9.71 26.38
CA ASP A 503 12.04 9.97 25.01
C ASP A 503 11.94 8.71 24.12
N ARG A 504 12.11 8.91 22.80
CA ARG A 504 12.08 7.80 21.84
C ARG A 504 13.21 6.79 22.06
N GLN A 505 14.38 7.25 22.54
CA GLN A 505 15.51 6.35 22.77
C GLN A 505 15.16 5.33 23.83
N LEU A 506 14.56 5.76 24.95
CA LEU A 506 14.10 4.89 26.01
C LEU A 506 13.04 3.91 25.49
N VAL A 507 12.03 4.41 24.78
CA VAL A 507 10.93 3.60 24.23
C VAL A 507 11.47 2.51 23.31
N ASP A 508 12.38 2.83 22.39
CA ASP A 508 12.86 1.90 21.36
C ASP A 508 14.10 1.10 21.80
N SER A 509 14.65 1.35 23.00
CA SER A 509 15.83 0.65 23.51
C SER A 509 15.52 -0.76 24.05
N ASP A 510 16.53 -1.64 23.97
CA ASP A 510 16.55 -2.92 24.70
C ASP A 510 17.88 -3.10 25.43
N ALA A 511 17.86 -3.89 26.49
CA ALA A 511 19.07 -4.25 27.24
C ALA A 511 19.65 -5.58 26.72
N PRO A 512 20.99 -5.72 26.63
CA PRO A 512 21.59 -6.99 26.27
C PRO A 512 21.30 -8.06 27.33
N ARG A 513 21.12 -9.31 26.87
CA ARG A 513 20.87 -10.47 27.74
C ARG A 513 21.95 -11.53 27.58
N THR A 514 22.41 -12.07 28.69
CA THR A 514 23.30 -13.24 28.73
C THR A 514 22.57 -14.49 28.21
N ARG A 515 23.32 -15.53 27.81
CA ARG A 515 22.74 -16.80 27.36
C ARG A 515 21.83 -17.44 28.42
N LEU A 516 22.21 -17.36 29.70
CA LEU A 516 21.42 -17.87 30.82
C LEU A 516 20.13 -17.09 31.00
N GLN A 517 20.18 -15.76 30.88
CA GLN A 517 18.97 -14.91 30.94
C GLN A 517 18.01 -15.24 29.79
N ARG A 518 18.52 -15.39 28.55
CA ARG A 518 17.70 -15.79 27.40
C ARG A 518 17.01 -17.14 27.61
N LEU A 519 17.74 -18.12 28.19
CA LEU A 519 17.18 -19.42 28.51
C LEU A 519 16.10 -19.32 29.60
N ASN A 520 16.35 -18.54 30.65
CA ASN A 520 15.35 -18.28 31.69
C ASN A 520 14.09 -17.61 31.12
N ASP A 521 14.24 -16.59 30.29
CA ASP A 521 13.10 -15.87 29.72
C ASP A 521 12.32 -16.74 28.73
N LEU A 522 13.00 -17.62 28.00
CA LEU A 522 12.38 -18.64 27.15
C LEU A 522 11.61 -19.67 27.97
N ALA A 523 12.17 -20.13 29.08
CA ALA A 523 11.58 -21.15 29.95
C ALA A 523 10.40 -20.61 30.75
N THR A 524 10.48 -19.35 31.19
CA THR A 524 9.54 -18.76 32.16
C THR A 524 8.58 -17.73 31.57
N ASP A 525 8.75 -17.32 30.31
CA ASP A 525 7.98 -16.24 29.67
C ASP A 525 7.86 -15.00 30.57
N ASN A 526 9.03 -14.46 30.96
CA ASN A 526 9.17 -13.33 31.88
C ASN A 526 8.69 -13.63 33.32
N ASN A 527 9.06 -14.81 33.86
CA ASN A 527 8.72 -15.29 35.20
C ASN A 527 7.20 -15.41 35.45
N GLN A 528 6.45 -15.85 34.45
CA GLN A 528 5.01 -16.12 34.53
C GLN A 528 4.69 -17.62 34.41
N ARG A 529 5.63 -18.39 33.85
CA ARG A 529 5.51 -19.83 33.60
C ARG A 529 6.52 -20.62 34.41
N PHE A 530 6.07 -21.68 35.09
CA PHE A 530 6.84 -22.58 35.96
C PHE A 530 7.48 -21.91 37.19
N ILE A 531 8.25 -20.84 36.99
CA ILE A 531 8.84 -20.00 38.01
C ILE A 531 8.10 -18.67 37.98
N VAL A 532 7.17 -18.50 38.91
CA VAL A 532 6.34 -17.29 39.01
C VAL A 532 7.02 -16.28 39.93
N LYS A 533 7.22 -15.06 39.44
CA LYS A 533 7.72 -13.91 40.24
C LYS A 533 6.96 -12.67 39.87
N GLU A 534 6.47 -11.93 40.87
CA GLU A 534 5.76 -10.65 40.70
C GLU A 534 6.59 -9.65 39.89
N GLY A 535 7.90 -9.63 40.09
CA GLY A 535 8.79 -8.63 39.48
C GLY A 535 8.81 -7.35 40.30
N LYS A 536 9.50 -6.31 39.81
CA LYS A 536 9.56 -5.00 40.46
C LYS A 536 9.67 -3.87 39.45
N GLY A 537 9.06 -2.73 39.78
CA GLY A 537 9.12 -1.51 38.98
C GLY A 537 8.55 -1.69 37.58
N TYR A 538 8.91 -0.77 36.68
CA TYR A 538 8.40 -0.72 35.31
C TYR A 538 9.49 -0.74 34.25
N ALA A 539 9.08 -0.99 33.00
CA ALA A 539 9.82 -0.64 31.79
C ALA A 539 8.88 0.06 30.81
N VAL A 540 9.45 0.89 29.95
CA VAL A 540 8.73 1.60 28.89
C VAL A 540 9.03 0.91 27.57
N ILE A 541 7.99 0.62 26.79
CA ILE A 541 8.13 -0.09 25.50
C ILE A 541 7.16 0.49 24.47
N PRO A 542 7.39 0.29 23.16
CA PRO A 542 6.51 0.86 22.16
C PRO A 542 5.23 0.03 22.02
N VAL A 543 4.15 0.66 21.54
CA VAL A 543 2.85 0.03 21.31
C VAL A 543 2.87 -1.05 20.22
N ILE A 544 3.84 -0.99 19.30
CA ILE A 544 3.90 -1.88 18.14
C ILE A 544 3.99 -3.36 18.53
N GLY A 545 3.13 -4.19 17.90
CA GLY A 545 2.95 -5.58 18.28
C GLY A 545 4.21 -6.46 18.13
N TRP A 546 5.05 -6.17 17.14
CA TRP A 546 6.25 -6.98 16.84
C TRP A 546 7.49 -6.63 17.68
N ALA A 547 7.46 -5.55 18.46
CA ALA A 547 8.56 -5.23 19.36
C ALA A 547 8.68 -6.29 20.47
N TYR A 548 9.91 -6.71 20.77
CA TYR A 548 10.22 -7.58 21.90
C TYR A 548 11.50 -7.12 22.63
N PRO A 549 11.45 -6.00 23.37
CA PRO A 549 12.57 -5.46 24.14
C PRO A 549 12.78 -6.29 25.41
N ALA A 550 13.24 -7.51 25.20
CA ALA A 550 13.18 -8.59 26.16
C ALA A 550 14.14 -8.41 27.34
N GLY A 551 15.24 -7.67 27.15
CA GLY A 551 16.12 -7.28 28.25
C GLY A 551 15.49 -6.20 29.12
N ALA A 552 14.85 -5.20 28.52
CA ALA A 552 14.22 -4.09 29.23
C ALA A 552 13.06 -4.56 30.14
N ILE A 553 12.19 -5.43 29.62
CA ILE A 553 10.99 -5.90 30.35
C ILE A 553 11.29 -6.96 31.42
N ARG A 554 12.53 -7.46 31.47
CA ARG A 554 12.87 -8.63 32.28
C ARG A 554 12.71 -8.34 33.76
N GLY A 555 11.88 -9.14 34.44
CA GLY A 555 11.70 -9.05 35.89
C GLY A 555 10.92 -7.83 36.35
N LYS A 556 10.28 -7.11 35.43
CA LYS A 556 9.38 -5.98 35.74
C LYS A 556 8.01 -6.47 36.18
N GLU A 557 7.35 -5.69 37.02
CA GLU A 557 5.95 -5.91 37.42
C GLU A 557 5.01 -5.18 36.46
N TYR A 558 5.39 -3.96 36.06
CA TYR A 558 4.61 -3.12 35.17
C TYR A 558 5.32 -2.88 33.84
N LEU A 559 4.55 -2.68 32.77
CA LEU A 559 5.04 -2.20 31.48
C LEU A 559 4.18 -1.01 31.05
N ILE A 560 4.84 0.10 30.73
CA ILE A 560 4.19 1.31 30.25
C ILE A 560 4.34 1.32 28.73
N ILE A 561 3.22 1.20 28.04
CA ILE A 561 3.15 1.12 26.60
C ILE A 561 2.99 2.53 26.05
N ILE A 562 3.87 2.92 25.13
CA ILE A 562 3.88 4.25 24.55
C ILE A 562 3.61 4.16 23.04
N ASP A 563 2.53 4.82 22.62
CA ASP A 563 2.31 5.28 21.26
C ASP A 563 2.71 6.75 21.20
N TRP A 564 3.99 6.99 20.94
CA TRP A 564 4.54 8.34 20.90
C TRP A 564 3.97 9.16 19.75
N TYR A 565 3.48 8.51 18.68
CA TYR A 565 2.96 9.19 17.50
C TYR A 565 1.58 9.78 17.81
N ASN A 566 0.67 8.94 18.31
CA ASN A 566 -0.69 9.37 18.63
C ASN A 566 -0.81 10.03 20.01
N ARG A 567 0.28 10.10 20.79
CA ARG A 567 0.33 10.60 22.18
C ARG A 567 -0.60 9.83 23.12
N MET A 568 -0.62 8.52 22.95
CA MET A 568 -1.45 7.59 23.70
C MET A 568 -0.60 6.52 24.37
N GLY A 569 -1.11 5.86 25.41
CA GLY A 569 -0.43 4.71 25.99
C GLY A 569 -1.33 3.85 26.85
N ALA A 570 -0.75 2.81 27.44
CA ALA A 570 -1.44 1.88 28.33
C ALA A 570 -0.51 1.41 29.44
N LEU A 571 -1.08 1.10 30.60
CA LEU A 571 -0.38 0.46 31.70
C LEU A 571 -0.72 -1.03 31.70
N ARG A 572 0.30 -1.88 31.53
CA ARG A 572 0.16 -3.32 31.71
C ARG A 572 0.75 -3.73 33.04
N LYS A 573 0.05 -4.61 33.75
CA LYS A 573 0.52 -5.25 34.98
C LYS A 573 0.72 -6.73 34.73
N LYS A 574 1.81 -7.29 35.26
CA LYS A 574 2.02 -8.73 35.25
C LYS A 574 0.93 -9.43 36.06
N ASP A 575 0.30 -10.41 35.43
CA ASP A 575 -0.73 -11.24 36.02
C ASP A 575 -0.46 -12.72 35.67
N PRO A 576 0.25 -13.46 36.55
CA PRO A 576 0.52 -14.87 36.34
C PRO A 576 -0.73 -15.75 36.32
N GLU A 577 -1.82 -15.33 36.97
CA GLU A 577 -3.08 -16.07 36.97
C GLU A 577 -3.75 -15.96 35.60
N ARG A 578 -3.89 -14.73 35.08
CA ARG A 578 -4.41 -14.49 33.73
C ARG A 578 -3.53 -15.15 32.67
N TYR A 579 -2.20 -15.10 32.83
CA TYR A 579 -1.27 -15.87 31.98
C TYR A 579 -1.61 -17.37 31.97
N ALA A 580 -1.86 -17.97 33.14
CA ALA A 580 -2.17 -19.39 33.26
C ALA A 580 -3.53 -19.73 32.63
N GLN A 581 -4.53 -18.86 32.78
CA GLN A 581 -5.85 -19.00 32.17
C GLN A 581 -5.76 -18.97 30.63
N ILE A 582 -5.10 -17.97 30.06
CA ILE A 582 -4.88 -17.84 28.61
C ILE A 582 -4.07 -19.03 28.09
N SER A 583 -3.03 -19.43 28.80
CA SER A 583 -2.21 -20.60 28.44
C SER A 583 -3.00 -21.91 28.46
N LYS A 584 -4.00 -22.03 29.36
CA LYS A 584 -4.90 -23.18 29.42
C LYS A 584 -5.86 -23.17 28.23
N ARG A 585 -6.53 -22.02 27.96
CA ARG A 585 -7.41 -21.81 26.80
C ARG A 585 -6.69 -22.16 25.50
N TYR A 586 -5.49 -21.61 25.28
CA TYR A 586 -4.67 -21.90 24.12
C TYR A 586 -4.36 -23.41 23.94
N LYS A 587 -4.04 -24.13 25.03
CA LYS A 587 -3.80 -25.58 24.97
C LYS A 587 -5.06 -26.36 24.62
N GLU A 588 -6.22 -25.91 25.06
CA GLU A 588 -7.52 -26.51 24.75
C GLU A 588 -7.86 -26.27 23.27
N ASP A 589 -7.65 -25.06 22.77
CA ASP A 589 -7.84 -24.72 21.35
C ASP A 589 -6.93 -25.53 20.44
N LEU A 590 -5.65 -25.69 20.82
CA LEU A 590 -4.72 -26.55 20.07
C LEU A 590 -5.18 -28.02 20.04
N LYS A 591 -5.81 -28.52 21.10
CA LYS A 591 -6.38 -29.88 21.12
C LYS A 591 -7.60 -29.95 20.19
N ALA A 592 -8.49 -28.96 20.24
CA ALA A 592 -9.65 -28.88 19.35
C ALA A 592 -9.23 -28.81 17.88
N TYR A 593 -8.30 -27.92 17.55
CA TYR A 593 -7.71 -27.78 16.22
C TYR A 593 -7.12 -29.09 15.72
N LYS A 594 -6.27 -29.76 16.51
CA LYS A 594 -5.66 -31.03 16.09
C LYS A 594 -6.69 -32.13 15.81
N ARG A 595 -7.81 -32.14 16.54
CA ARG A 595 -8.91 -33.08 16.30
C ARG A 595 -9.67 -32.75 15.02
N ASN A 596 -9.87 -31.46 14.73
CA ASN A 596 -10.82 -31.02 13.71
C ASN A 596 -10.21 -30.52 12.40
N ILE A 597 -8.89 -30.25 12.32
CA ILE A 597 -8.27 -29.57 11.16
C ILE A 597 -8.48 -30.28 9.82
N LYS A 598 -8.53 -31.62 9.80
CA LYS A 598 -8.81 -32.35 8.55
C LYS A 598 -10.22 -32.03 8.03
N GLN A 599 -11.21 -32.01 8.92
CA GLN A 599 -12.58 -31.65 8.59
C GLN A 599 -12.68 -30.17 8.22
N LEU A 600 -12.09 -29.27 9.01
CA LEU A 600 -12.10 -27.83 8.72
C LEU A 600 -11.53 -27.52 7.34
N ARG A 601 -10.40 -28.14 6.95
CA ARG A 601 -9.84 -27.99 5.60
C ARG A 601 -10.81 -28.48 4.52
N HIS A 602 -11.45 -29.62 4.74
CA HIS A 602 -12.46 -30.12 3.82
C HIS A 602 -13.63 -29.14 3.69
N ASP A 603 -14.22 -28.71 4.81
CA ASP A 603 -15.38 -27.82 4.83
C ASP A 603 -15.08 -26.47 4.14
N TYR A 604 -13.95 -25.84 4.49
CA TYR A 604 -13.54 -24.59 3.86
C TYR A 604 -13.27 -24.74 2.36
N SER A 605 -12.53 -25.77 1.95
CA SER A 605 -12.23 -26.00 0.53
C SER A 605 -13.48 -26.37 -0.28
N ALA A 606 -14.43 -27.09 0.31
CA ALA A 606 -15.69 -27.47 -0.33
C ALA A 606 -16.59 -26.25 -0.62
N ARG A 607 -16.46 -25.17 0.15
CA ARG A 607 -17.20 -23.92 -0.04
C ARG A 607 -16.44 -22.87 -0.85
N ARG A 608 -15.23 -23.17 -1.35
CA ARG A 608 -14.42 -22.24 -2.15
C ARG A 608 -15.22 -21.60 -3.27
N ASP A 609 -15.79 -22.42 -4.15
CA ASP A 609 -16.45 -21.94 -5.36
C ASP A 609 -17.67 -21.08 -5.04
N GLU A 610 -18.39 -21.42 -3.98
CA GLU A 610 -19.50 -20.60 -3.47
C GLU A 610 -18.99 -19.24 -2.94
N LEU A 611 -18.04 -19.24 -2.00
CA LEU A 611 -17.56 -18.03 -1.32
C LEU A 611 -16.86 -17.03 -2.25
N THR A 612 -16.34 -17.50 -3.38
CA THR A 612 -15.76 -16.64 -4.43
C THR A 612 -16.72 -16.34 -5.58
N SER A 613 -17.97 -16.82 -5.54
CA SER A 613 -18.92 -16.63 -6.63
C SER A 613 -19.59 -15.26 -6.60
N LEU A 614 -19.94 -14.76 -7.80
CA LEU A 614 -20.78 -13.59 -7.96
C LEU A 614 -22.13 -13.72 -7.25
N ALA A 615 -22.77 -14.89 -7.35
CA ALA A 615 -24.07 -15.15 -6.74
C ALA A 615 -24.04 -15.09 -5.21
N PHE A 616 -22.98 -15.61 -4.58
CA PHE A 616 -22.79 -15.48 -3.14
C PHE A 616 -22.65 -14.02 -2.74
N TRP A 617 -21.79 -13.28 -3.43
CA TRP A 617 -21.52 -11.88 -3.07
C TRP A 617 -22.70 -10.96 -3.31
N LYS A 618 -23.49 -11.16 -4.38
CA LYS A 618 -24.72 -10.39 -4.59
C LYS A 618 -25.73 -10.58 -3.44
N ARG A 619 -25.91 -11.82 -2.97
CA ARG A 619 -26.70 -12.09 -1.76
C ARG A 619 -26.10 -11.45 -0.51
N TYR A 620 -24.78 -11.62 -0.32
CA TYR A 620 -24.06 -11.13 0.86
C TYR A 620 -24.14 -9.60 0.99
N LEU A 621 -24.10 -8.89 -0.13
CA LEU A 621 -24.15 -7.43 -0.22
C LEU A 621 -25.57 -6.88 -0.37
N GLY A 622 -26.60 -7.74 -0.41
CA GLY A 622 -27.99 -7.31 -0.62
C GLY A 622 -28.25 -6.66 -1.99
N MET A 623 -27.53 -7.09 -3.03
CA MET A 623 -27.62 -6.58 -4.40
C MET A 623 -28.68 -7.29 -5.26
N ASP A 624 -29.21 -8.43 -4.80
CA ASP A 624 -30.32 -9.12 -5.46
C ASP A 624 -31.62 -8.36 -5.18
N LYS A 625 -31.98 -7.44 -6.07
CA LYS A 625 -33.30 -6.80 -6.13
C LYS A 625 -33.92 -6.98 -7.50
#